data_AF-A0A7J4K6C7-F1
#
_entry.id   AF-A0A7J4K6C7-F1
#
_cell.length_a   1.000
_cell.length_b   1.000
_cell.length_c   1.000
_cell.angle_alpha   90.00
_cell.angle_beta   90.00
_cell.angle_gamma   90.00
#
_symmetry.space_group_name_H-M   'P 1'
#
loop_
_entity.id
_entity.type
_entity.pdbx_description
1 polymer ?
#
loop_
_entity_poly.entity_id
_entity_poly.type
_entity_poly.pdbx_seq_one_letter_code
_entity_poly.pdbx_strand_id
1 'polypeptide(L)'
;MRLRDLAETLQKDLAEKKNREIEPLIKVSKDQADRIQRIQDDILKKVKERRDKVQAFDGQSEEILRRFEQFFEKRARTEDTIKTLEKAKLEMKEELGDLIRKAKAFDLASKGADVNTHVKELEGKFKEFDRKRATFTQQIEHLKNIIMGKDDGVRVLPVQPKLNESAAPKSKKGATPSKSKPAAKKKKR
;
A
#
# COMPACT_ATOMS: atom_id res chain seq x y z
N MET A 1 84.92 60.50 -16.89
CA MET A 1 84.77 59.03 -16.79
C MET A 1 84.07 58.55 -15.51
N ARG A 2 84.23 59.21 -14.35
CA ARG A 2 83.78 58.67 -13.05
C ARG A 2 82.27 58.38 -12.84
N LEU A 3 81.35 59.02 -13.56
CA LEU A 3 79.90 58.83 -13.35
C LEU A 3 79.32 57.61 -14.08
N ARG A 4 79.86 57.25 -15.25
CA ARG A 4 79.40 56.06 -15.99
C ARG A 4 79.85 54.78 -15.29
N ASP A 5 81.10 54.75 -14.84
CA ASP A 5 81.67 53.59 -14.14
C ASP A 5 80.94 53.33 -12.81
N LEU A 6 80.53 54.39 -12.10
CA LEU A 6 79.74 54.29 -10.87
C LEU A 6 78.30 53.80 -11.13
N ALA A 7 77.68 54.23 -12.21
CA ALA A 7 76.35 53.77 -12.61
C ALA A 7 76.37 52.28 -13.02
N GLU A 8 77.41 51.85 -13.74
CA GLU A 8 77.57 50.44 -14.12
C GLU A 8 77.86 49.54 -12.91
N THR A 9 78.62 50.00 -11.92
CA THR A 9 78.86 49.25 -10.68
C THR A 9 77.59 49.14 -9.83
N LEU A 10 76.83 50.23 -9.68
CA LEU A 10 75.52 50.20 -9.01
C LEU A 10 74.53 49.25 -9.71
N GLN A 11 74.53 49.23 -11.04
CA GLN A 11 73.66 48.36 -11.81
C GLN A 11 74.05 46.88 -11.67
N LYS A 12 75.35 46.57 -11.60
CA LYS A 12 75.86 45.23 -11.31
C LYS A 12 75.53 44.78 -9.89
N ASP A 13 75.73 45.64 -8.89
CA ASP A 13 75.41 45.33 -7.48
C ASP A 13 73.90 45.10 -7.29
N LEU A 14 73.05 45.89 -7.95
CA LEU A 14 71.60 45.68 -7.95
C LEU A 14 71.20 44.37 -8.62
N ALA A 15 71.84 44.02 -9.74
CA ALA A 15 71.60 42.75 -10.42
C ALA A 15 72.05 41.56 -9.57
N GLU A 16 73.22 41.65 -8.90
CA GLU A 16 73.70 40.61 -8.00
C GLU A 16 72.78 40.42 -6.80
N LYS A 17 72.33 41.50 -6.14
CA LYS A 17 71.38 41.42 -5.03
C LYS A 17 70.02 40.86 -5.48
N LYS A 18 69.52 41.27 -6.64
CA LYS A 18 68.28 40.72 -7.19
C LYS A 18 68.37 39.22 -7.42
N ASN A 19 69.49 38.74 -7.98
CA ASN A 19 69.67 37.33 -8.30
C ASN A 19 70.00 36.47 -7.06
N ARG A 20 70.74 37.01 -6.09
CA ARG A 20 71.13 36.27 -4.87
C ARG A 20 70.08 36.29 -3.77
N GLU A 21 69.32 37.38 -3.61
CA GLU A 21 68.41 37.57 -2.49
C GLU A 21 66.95 37.50 -2.91
N ILE A 22 66.56 38.16 -4.01
CA ILE A 22 65.15 38.29 -4.40
C ILE A 22 64.66 37.07 -5.19
N GLU A 23 65.44 36.60 -6.16
CA GLU A 23 65.08 35.47 -7.02
C GLU A 23 64.87 34.14 -6.28
N PRO A 24 65.68 33.74 -5.28
CA PRO A 24 65.38 32.56 -4.49
C PRO A 24 64.12 32.71 -3.64
N LEU A 25 63.82 33.91 -3.12
CA LEU A 25 62.57 34.17 -2.39
C LEU A 25 61.35 34.04 -3.32
N ILE A 26 61.45 34.50 -4.57
CA ILE A 26 60.40 34.32 -5.58
C ILE A 26 60.19 32.83 -5.87
N LYS A 27 61.26 32.03 -5.99
CA LYS A 27 61.14 30.58 -6.21
C LYS A 27 60.47 29.88 -5.03
N VAL A 28 60.92 30.15 -3.81
CA VAL A 28 60.30 29.60 -2.58
C VAL A 28 58.83 30.01 -2.47
N SER A 29 58.49 31.26 -2.79
CA SER A 29 57.11 31.74 -2.79
C SER A 29 56.24 31.00 -3.81
N LYS A 30 56.76 30.75 -5.03
CA LYS A 30 56.06 29.96 -6.05
C LYS A 30 55.88 28.51 -5.63
N ASP A 31 56.92 27.88 -5.10
CA ASP A 31 56.84 26.49 -4.61
C ASP A 31 55.84 26.35 -3.45
N GLN A 32 55.79 27.35 -2.57
CA GLN A 32 54.79 27.42 -1.50
C GLN A 32 53.38 27.60 -2.06
N ALA A 33 53.19 28.48 -3.05
CA ALA A 33 51.90 28.67 -3.71
C ALA A 33 51.42 27.37 -4.36
N ASP A 34 52.28 26.67 -5.11
CA ASP A 34 51.98 25.39 -5.72
C ASP A 34 51.64 24.32 -4.67
N ARG A 35 52.37 24.29 -3.56
CA ARG A 35 52.08 23.38 -2.44
C ARG A 35 50.73 23.68 -1.79
N ILE A 36 50.42 24.96 -1.56
CA ILE A 36 49.13 25.39 -1.02
C ILE A 36 48.01 24.97 -1.97
N GLN A 37 48.18 25.18 -3.27
CA GLN A 37 47.21 24.79 -4.28
C GLN A 37 46.95 23.28 -4.27
N ARG A 38 48.00 22.46 -4.24
CA ARG A 38 47.86 20.99 -4.14
C ARG A 38 47.12 20.57 -2.87
N ILE A 39 47.43 21.20 -1.73
CA ILE A 39 46.73 20.91 -0.46
C ILE A 39 45.26 21.29 -0.56
N GLN A 40 44.94 22.44 -1.16
CA GLN A 40 43.56 22.87 -1.38
C GLN A 40 42.80 21.88 -2.28
N ASP A 41 43.42 21.44 -3.38
CA ASP A 41 42.84 20.46 -4.29
C ASP A 41 42.59 19.11 -3.59
N ASP A 42 43.54 18.64 -2.79
CA ASP A 42 43.41 17.41 -2.00
C ASP A 42 42.29 17.50 -0.95
N ILE A 43 42.15 18.66 -0.29
CA ILE A 43 41.06 18.90 0.67
C ILE A 43 39.72 18.88 -0.07
N LEU A 44 39.59 19.59 -1.19
CA LEU A 44 38.37 19.64 -1.98
C LEU A 44 37.98 18.25 -2.49
N LYS A 45 38.95 17.46 -2.95
CA LYS A 45 38.74 16.08 -3.37
C LYS A 45 38.19 15.22 -2.22
N LYS A 46 38.83 15.27 -1.04
CA LYS A 46 38.37 14.53 0.15
C LYS A 46 36.98 14.96 0.63
N VAL A 47 36.66 16.25 0.55
CA VAL A 47 35.33 16.77 0.91
C VAL A 47 34.26 16.25 -0.06
N LYS A 48 34.52 16.26 -1.37
CA LYS A 48 33.61 15.68 -2.37
C LYS A 48 33.38 14.19 -2.14
N GLU A 49 34.45 13.40 -1.98
CA GLU A 49 34.34 11.96 -1.71
C GLU A 49 33.53 11.65 -0.43
N ARG A 50 33.70 12.46 0.63
CA ARG A 50 32.90 12.30 1.86
C ARG A 50 31.44 12.69 1.64
N ARG A 51 31.17 13.78 0.93
CA ARG A 51 29.80 14.21 0.60
C ARG A 51 29.05 13.13 -0.18
N ASP A 52 29.67 12.58 -1.22
CA ASP A 52 29.03 11.59 -2.08
C ASP A 52 28.70 10.30 -1.31
N LYS A 53 29.59 9.89 -0.39
CA LYS A 53 29.33 8.77 0.52
C LYS A 53 28.13 9.04 1.42
N VAL A 54 28.08 10.20 2.08
CA VAL A 54 26.96 10.59 2.95
C VAL A 54 25.65 10.62 2.16
N GLN A 55 25.65 11.25 0.98
CA GLN A 55 24.46 11.34 0.14
C GLN A 55 23.97 9.97 -0.36
N ALA A 56 24.89 9.04 -0.65
CA ALA A 56 24.54 7.66 -0.96
C ALA A 56 23.89 6.94 0.24
N PHE A 57 24.38 7.18 1.46
CA PHE A 57 23.77 6.63 2.68
C PHE A 57 22.38 7.23 2.97
N ASP A 58 22.17 8.52 2.68
CA ASP A 58 20.85 9.16 2.85
C ASP A 58 19.80 8.50 1.93
N GLY A 59 20.13 8.33 0.65
CA GLY A 59 19.23 7.65 -0.30
C GLY A 59 18.96 6.18 0.06
N GLN A 60 19.98 5.48 0.55
CA GLN A 60 19.81 4.10 1.05
C GLN A 60 18.95 4.06 2.31
N SER A 61 19.05 5.06 3.19
CA SER A 61 18.28 5.14 4.42
C SER A 61 16.78 5.33 4.13
N GLU A 62 16.44 6.17 3.16
CA GLU A 62 15.06 6.34 2.68
C GLU A 62 14.51 5.05 2.06
N GLU A 63 15.31 4.34 1.27
CA GLU A 63 14.89 3.07 0.67
C GLU A 63 14.67 1.98 1.74
N ILE A 64 15.53 1.92 2.75
CA ILE A 64 15.39 1.01 3.88
C ILE A 64 14.12 1.34 4.68
N LEU A 65 13.90 2.61 5.02
CA LEU A 65 12.68 3.06 5.71
C LEU A 65 11.43 2.67 4.94
N ARG A 66 11.39 2.92 3.62
CA ARG A 66 10.28 2.53 2.76
C ARG A 66 10.04 1.02 2.76
N ARG A 67 11.08 0.20 2.70
CA ARG A 67 10.96 -1.26 2.79
C ARG A 67 10.44 -1.71 4.15
N PHE A 68 10.85 -1.05 5.24
CA PHE A 68 10.34 -1.31 6.58
C PHE A 68 8.85 -0.96 6.69
N GLU A 69 8.43 0.21 6.19
CA GLU A 69 7.02 0.61 6.16
C GLU A 69 6.17 -0.40 5.39
N GLN A 70 6.61 -0.81 4.20
CA GLN A 70 5.94 -1.84 3.40
C GLN A 70 5.86 -3.19 4.13
N PHE A 71 6.92 -3.56 4.85
CA PHE A 71 6.94 -4.79 5.64
C PHE A 71 5.92 -4.75 6.78
N PHE A 72 5.87 -3.65 7.55
CA PHE A 72 4.92 -3.50 8.64
C PHE A 72 3.48 -3.44 8.15
N GLU A 73 3.23 -2.74 7.05
CA GLU A 73 1.91 -2.68 6.45
C GLU A 73 1.45 -4.07 5.96
N LYS A 74 2.34 -4.80 5.27
CA LYS A 74 2.07 -6.18 4.84
C LYS A 74 1.79 -7.10 6.04
N ARG A 75 2.57 -6.98 7.12
CA ARG A 75 2.38 -7.75 8.35
C ARG A 75 1.02 -7.45 8.98
N ALA A 76 0.66 -6.18 9.14
CA ALA A 76 -0.63 -5.77 9.71
C ALA A 76 -1.80 -6.31 8.88
N ARG A 77 -1.77 -6.15 7.55
CA ARG A 77 -2.79 -6.70 6.64
C ARG A 77 -2.91 -8.22 6.74
N THR A 78 -1.79 -8.92 6.85
CA THR A 78 -1.76 -10.39 7.01
C THR A 78 -2.42 -10.79 8.32
N GLU A 79 -2.10 -10.10 9.42
CA GLU A 79 -2.65 -10.37 10.74
C GLU A 79 -4.17 -10.12 10.79
N ASP A 80 -4.64 -9.02 10.21
CA ASP A 80 -6.07 -8.70 10.11
C ASP A 80 -6.82 -9.72 9.27
N THR A 81 -6.22 -10.18 8.17
CA THR A 81 -6.80 -11.22 7.31
C THR A 81 -6.89 -12.55 8.05
N ILE A 82 -5.85 -12.93 8.82
CA ILE A 82 -5.87 -14.15 9.65
C ILE A 82 -6.98 -14.08 10.69
N LYS A 83 -7.09 -12.98 11.45
CA LYS A 83 -8.16 -12.79 12.45
C LYS A 83 -9.55 -12.91 11.83
N THR A 84 -9.73 -12.32 10.65
CA THR A 84 -11.00 -12.41 9.89
C THR A 84 -11.31 -13.84 9.46
N LEU A 85 -10.32 -14.58 8.96
CA LEU A 85 -10.46 -15.98 8.58
C LEU A 85 -10.73 -16.88 9.80
N GLU A 86 -10.07 -16.65 10.93
CA GLU A 86 -10.33 -17.42 12.15
C GLU A 86 -11.77 -17.24 12.64
N LYS A 87 -12.27 -16.00 12.62
CA LYS A 87 -13.67 -15.70 12.95
C LYS A 87 -14.63 -16.37 11.97
N ALA A 88 -14.40 -16.22 10.66
CA ALA A 88 -15.24 -16.83 9.63
C ALA A 88 -15.24 -18.37 9.72
N LYS A 89 -14.10 -18.99 10.02
CA LYS A 89 -13.98 -20.43 10.27
C LYS A 89 -14.85 -20.88 11.44
N LEU A 90 -14.87 -20.12 12.53
CA LEU A 90 -15.64 -20.45 13.73
C LEU A 90 -17.14 -20.32 13.45
N GLU A 91 -17.58 -19.22 12.84
CA GLU A 91 -18.96 -19.01 12.41
C GLU A 91 -19.44 -20.11 11.45
N MET A 92 -18.65 -20.44 10.42
CA MET A 92 -18.98 -21.52 9.50
C MET A 92 -19.06 -22.88 10.19
N LYS A 93 -18.21 -23.14 11.20
CA LYS A 93 -18.26 -24.40 11.96
C LYS A 93 -19.57 -24.53 12.75
N GLU A 94 -20.02 -23.44 13.36
CA GLU A 94 -21.30 -23.39 14.07
C GLU A 94 -22.48 -23.58 13.11
N GLU A 95 -22.49 -22.86 11.99
CA GLU A 95 -23.53 -22.97 10.96
C GLU A 95 -23.63 -24.39 10.39
N LEU A 96 -22.50 -25.03 10.11
CA LEU A 96 -22.46 -26.41 9.63
C LEU A 96 -23.00 -27.38 10.70
N GLY A 97 -22.62 -27.18 11.96
CA GLY A 97 -23.14 -27.97 13.08
C GLY A 97 -24.66 -27.87 13.19
N ASP A 98 -25.21 -26.68 13.05
CA ASP A 98 -26.65 -26.44 13.06
C ASP A 98 -27.35 -27.04 11.83
N LEU A 99 -26.71 -27.00 10.66
CA LEU A 99 -27.23 -27.63 9.46
C LEU A 99 -27.30 -29.16 9.60
N ILE A 100 -26.27 -29.77 10.18
CA ILE A 100 -26.24 -31.21 10.50
C ILE A 100 -27.34 -31.57 11.50
N ARG A 101 -27.54 -30.76 12.56
CA ARG A 101 -28.62 -30.98 13.54
C ARG A 101 -30.00 -30.89 12.88
N LYS A 102 -30.23 -29.88 12.02
CA LYS A 102 -31.48 -29.72 11.27
C LYS A 102 -31.72 -30.88 10.31
N ALA A 103 -30.69 -31.33 9.60
CA ALA A 103 -30.78 -32.49 8.71
C ALA A 103 -31.11 -33.78 9.48
N LYS A 104 -30.48 -34.02 10.64
CA LYS A 104 -30.79 -35.18 11.50
C LYS A 104 -32.21 -35.12 12.08
N ALA A 105 -32.63 -33.95 12.56
CA ALA A 105 -33.99 -33.75 13.05
C ALA A 105 -35.03 -33.98 11.95
N PHE A 106 -34.73 -33.55 10.73
CA PHE A 106 -35.55 -33.81 9.56
C PHE A 106 -35.63 -35.29 9.21
N ASP A 107 -34.51 -36.02 9.21
CA ASP A 107 -34.49 -37.46 8.95
C ASP A 107 -35.39 -38.23 9.95
N LEU A 108 -35.34 -37.84 11.22
CA LEU A 108 -36.21 -38.35 12.29
C LEU A 108 -37.70 -37.98 12.10
N ALA A 109 -38.00 -36.79 11.58
CA ALA A 109 -39.35 -36.24 11.42
C ALA A 109 -39.98 -36.50 10.04
N SER A 110 -39.24 -37.09 9.11
CA SER A 110 -39.59 -37.30 7.68
C SER A 110 -40.86 -38.13 7.44
N LYS A 111 -41.49 -38.67 8.49
CA LYS A 111 -42.78 -39.37 8.46
C LYS A 111 -44.02 -38.44 8.56
N GLY A 112 -43.84 -37.13 8.76
CA GLY A 112 -44.93 -36.14 8.86
C GLY A 112 -45.35 -35.50 7.52
N ALA A 113 -46.44 -34.74 7.49
CA ALA A 113 -46.99 -34.15 6.26
C ALA A 113 -46.24 -32.90 5.72
N ASP A 114 -45.30 -32.33 6.49
CA ASP A 114 -44.68 -31.02 6.20
C ASP A 114 -43.20 -31.07 5.73
N VAL A 115 -42.76 -32.25 5.27
CA VAL A 115 -41.39 -32.54 4.83
C VAL A 115 -40.89 -31.53 3.77
N ASN A 116 -41.74 -31.17 2.82
CA ASN A 116 -41.36 -30.35 1.67
C ASN A 116 -40.95 -28.92 2.05
N THR A 117 -41.54 -28.35 3.11
CA THR A 117 -41.20 -27.00 3.60
C THR A 117 -39.83 -27.01 4.25
N HIS A 118 -39.56 -28.00 5.10
CA HIS A 118 -38.28 -28.14 5.78
C HIS A 118 -37.11 -28.47 4.83
N VAL A 119 -37.36 -29.25 3.75
CA VAL A 119 -36.36 -29.48 2.70
C VAL A 119 -35.95 -28.17 2.03
N LYS A 120 -36.92 -27.33 1.64
CA LYS A 120 -36.63 -26.03 1.01
C LYS A 120 -35.84 -25.10 1.92
N GLU A 121 -36.15 -25.08 3.22
CA GLU A 121 -35.39 -24.30 4.20
C GLU A 121 -33.95 -24.81 4.37
N LEU A 122 -33.77 -26.14 4.38
CA LEU A 122 -32.45 -26.76 4.49
C LEU A 122 -31.60 -26.48 3.24
N GLU A 123 -32.18 -26.59 2.05
CA GLU A 123 -31.53 -26.22 0.78
C GLU A 123 -31.15 -24.74 0.75
N GLY A 124 -32.03 -23.85 1.24
CA GLY A 124 -31.75 -22.42 1.34
C GLY A 124 -30.52 -22.14 2.20
N LYS A 125 -30.51 -22.69 3.42
CA LYS A 125 -29.37 -22.56 4.34
C LYS A 125 -28.08 -23.20 3.80
N PHE A 126 -28.19 -24.32 3.09
CA PHE A 126 -27.04 -24.94 2.44
C PHE A 126 -26.45 -24.04 1.34
N LYS A 127 -27.28 -23.40 0.51
CA LYS A 127 -26.82 -22.45 -0.52
C LYS A 127 -26.14 -21.23 0.09
N GLU A 128 -26.64 -20.72 1.22
CA GLU A 128 -26.00 -19.63 1.95
C GLU A 128 -24.63 -20.04 2.49
N PHE A 129 -24.53 -21.24 3.08
CA PHE A 129 -23.28 -21.80 3.56
C PHE A 129 -22.25 -21.97 2.43
N ASP A 130 -22.67 -22.45 1.26
CA ASP A 130 -21.79 -22.62 0.11
C ASP A 130 -21.25 -21.29 -0.43
N ARG A 131 -22.06 -20.23 -0.42
CA ARG A 131 -21.60 -18.87 -0.77
C ARG A 131 -20.53 -18.36 0.21
N LYS A 132 -20.73 -18.58 1.51
CA LYS A 132 -19.74 -18.22 2.53
C LYS A 132 -18.45 -19.01 2.35
N ARG A 133 -18.54 -20.31 2.06
CA ARG A 133 -17.39 -21.16 1.75
C ARG A 133 -16.60 -20.67 0.54
N ALA A 134 -17.27 -20.24 -0.52
CA ALA A 134 -16.61 -19.66 -1.68
C ALA A 134 -15.85 -18.38 -1.31
N THR A 135 -16.48 -17.49 -0.55
CA THR A 135 -15.86 -16.25 -0.06
C THR A 135 -14.65 -16.52 0.83
N PHE A 136 -14.76 -17.48 1.75
CA PHE A 136 -13.67 -17.93 2.62
C PHE A 136 -12.47 -18.46 1.82
N THR A 137 -12.74 -19.21 0.75
CA THR A 137 -11.70 -19.75 -0.15
C THR A 137 -10.98 -18.61 -0.89
N GLN A 138 -11.71 -17.61 -1.38
CA GLN A 138 -11.13 -16.42 -2.00
C GLN A 138 -10.25 -15.63 -1.02
N GLN A 139 -10.67 -15.51 0.25
CA GLN A 139 -9.88 -14.83 1.28
C GLN A 139 -8.59 -15.60 1.63
N ILE A 140 -8.62 -16.94 1.64
CA ILE A 140 -7.41 -17.77 1.79
C ILE A 140 -6.46 -17.57 0.60
N GLU A 141 -7.00 -17.53 -0.62
CA GLU A 141 -6.19 -17.30 -1.81
C GLU A 141 -5.56 -15.91 -1.80
N HIS A 142 -6.30 -14.89 -1.38
CA HIS A 142 -5.76 -13.54 -1.18
C HIS A 142 -4.66 -13.52 -0.09
N LEU A 143 -4.87 -14.19 1.05
CA LEU A 143 -3.83 -14.31 2.08
C LEU A 143 -2.56 -14.96 1.54
N LYS A 144 -2.71 -16.03 0.74
CA LYS A 144 -1.59 -16.71 0.07
C LYS A 144 -0.86 -15.75 -0.88
N ASN A 145 -1.59 -14.94 -1.65
CA ASN A 145 -1.00 -13.96 -2.57
C ASN A 145 -0.27 -12.84 -1.84
N ILE A 146 -0.82 -12.33 -0.72
CA ILE A 146 -0.13 -11.38 0.16
C ILE A 146 1.19 -11.98 0.64
N ILE A 147 1.18 -13.18 1.24
CA ILE A 147 2.38 -13.83 1.79
C ILE A 147 3.42 -14.06 0.69
N MET A 148 3.01 -14.62 -0.46
CA MET A 148 3.89 -14.91 -1.60
C MET A 148 4.38 -13.66 -2.33
N GLY A 149 3.91 -12.45 -1.97
CA GLY A 149 4.34 -11.20 -2.59
C GLY A 149 3.86 -11.01 -4.01
N LYS A 150 2.72 -11.62 -4.37
CA LYS A 150 2.08 -11.49 -5.69
C LYS A 150 0.97 -10.44 -5.73
N ASP A 151 0.61 -9.86 -4.58
CA ASP A 151 -0.42 -8.83 -4.45
C ASP A 151 0.20 -7.44 -4.21
N ASP A 152 0.16 -6.58 -5.24
CA ASP A 152 0.60 -5.17 -5.21
C ASP A 152 -0.50 -4.20 -4.72
N GLY A 153 -1.44 -4.67 -3.89
CA GLY A 153 -2.39 -3.78 -3.20
C GLY A 153 -3.79 -3.64 -3.81
N VAL A 154 -4.32 -4.69 -4.44
CA VAL A 154 -5.75 -4.72 -4.78
C VAL A 154 -6.56 -4.89 -3.50
N ARG A 155 -7.22 -3.82 -3.03
CA ARG A 155 -8.26 -3.89 -1.99
C ARG A 155 -9.41 -4.76 -2.52
N VAL A 156 -9.47 -6.02 -2.12
CA VAL A 156 -10.68 -6.82 -2.30
C VAL A 156 -11.69 -6.34 -1.26
N LEU A 157 -12.55 -5.41 -1.67
CA LEU A 157 -13.70 -5.01 -0.85
C LEU A 157 -14.57 -6.24 -0.59
N PRO A 158 -15.14 -6.38 0.63
CA PRO A 158 -16.10 -7.43 0.90
C PRO A 158 -17.28 -7.27 -0.06
N VAL A 159 -17.50 -8.27 -0.91
CA VAL A 159 -18.67 -8.34 -1.77
C VAL A 159 -19.88 -8.50 -0.87
N GLN A 160 -20.55 -7.39 -0.58
CA GLN A 160 -21.87 -7.38 0.04
C GLN A 160 -22.79 -8.25 -0.83
N PRO A 161 -23.44 -9.29 -0.28
CA PRO A 161 -24.43 -10.04 -1.03
C PRO A 161 -25.55 -9.07 -1.39
N LYS A 162 -25.72 -8.80 -2.70
CA LYS A 162 -26.87 -8.06 -3.20
C LYS A 162 -28.12 -8.84 -2.80
N LEU A 163 -28.85 -8.29 -1.84
CA LEU A 163 -30.25 -8.63 -1.58
C LEU A 163 -31.00 -8.35 -2.88
N ASN A 164 -31.27 -9.42 -3.63
CA ASN A 164 -32.07 -9.33 -4.83
C ASN A 164 -33.51 -9.09 -4.37
N GLU A 165 -33.97 -7.84 -4.51
CA GLU A 165 -35.38 -7.51 -4.36
C GLU A 165 -36.20 -8.41 -5.29
N SER A 166 -37.02 -9.23 -4.64
CA SER A 166 -38.04 -10.07 -5.24
C SER A 166 -38.94 -9.21 -6.13
N ALA A 167 -38.80 -9.36 -7.45
CA ALA A 167 -39.79 -8.91 -8.41
C ALA A 167 -41.09 -9.69 -8.18
N ALA A 168 -42.07 -9.01 -7.57
CA ALA A 168 -43.40 -9.52 -7.31
C ALA A 168 -44.11 -10.00 -8.60
N PRO A 169 -44.87 -11.10 -8.57
CA PRO A 169 -45.62 -11.57 -9.72
C PRO A 169 -46.89 -10.74 -9.92
N LYS A 170 -47.06 -10.18 -11.12
CA LYS A 170 -48.29 -9.50 -11.56
C LYS A 170 -49.47 -10.48 -11.53
N SER A 171 -50.41 -10.27 -10.61
CA SER A 171 -51.69 -10.96 -10.57
C SER A 171 -52.64 -10.39 -11.65
N LYS A 172 -52.99 -11.24 -12.61
CA LYS A 172 -54.17 -11.07 -13.47
C LYS A 172 -55.42 -11.35 -12.63
N LYS A 173 -56.34 -10.38 -12.52
CA LYS A 173 -57.77 -10.65 -12.30
C LYS A 173 -58.62 -9.64 -13.07
N GLY A 174 -59.18 -10.11 -14.18
CA GLY A 174 -60.39 -9.53 -14.74
C GLY A 174 -61.61 -10.13 -14.04
N ALA A 175 -62.55 -9.29 -13.66
CA ALA A 175 -63.98 -9.59 -13.52
C ALA A 175 -64.73 -8.31 -13.09
N THR A 176 -65.47 -7.72 -14.02
CA THR A 176 -66.78 -7.10 -13.75
C THR A 176 -67.83 -8.07 -14.33
N PRO A 177 -69.15 -8.00 -14.00
CA PRO A 177 -69.85 -6.90 -13.35
C PRO A 177 -70.81 -7.31 -12.20
N SER A 178 -71.10 -6.36 -11.30
CA SER A 178 -72.31 -6.42 -10.46
C SER A 178 -73.14 -5.17 -10.72
N LYS A 179 -74.35 -5.38 -11.24
CA LYS A 179 -75.44 -4.41 -11.29
C LYS A 179 -76.16 -4.42 -9.94
N SER A 180 -76.37 -3.26 -9.33
CA SER A 180 -77.69 -2.86 -8.80
C SER A 180 -77.67 -1.40 -8.35
N LYS A 181 -78.87 -0.83 -8.37
CA LYS A 181 -79.28 0.56 -8.63
C LYS A 181 -79.12 1.53 -7.43
N PRO A 182 -79.31 2.85 -7.68
CA PRO A 182 -79.00 3.93 -6.76
C PRO A 182 -80.20 4.34 -5.90
N ALA A 183 -79.93 4.95 -4.75
CA ALA A 183 -80.90 5.78 -4.05
C ALA A 183 -80.37 7.21 -3.95
N ALA A 184 -81.01 8.12 -4.68
CA ALA A 184 -80.76 9.55 -4.58
C ALA A 184 -82.05 10.27 -4.15
N LYS A 185 -81.85 11.16 -3.17
CA LYS A 185 -82.49 12.48 -2.99
C LYS A 185 -83.95 12.60 -2.50
N LYS A 186 -83.99 13.24 -1.32
CA LYS A 186 -84.59 14.57 -1.00
C LYS A 186 -86.07 14.68 -0.59
N LYS A 187 -86.22 15.63 0.36
CA LYS A 187 -87.38 16.49 0.72
C LYS A 187 -88.46 15.77 1.55
N LYS A 188 -89.13 16.39 2.53
CA LYS A 188 -89.38 17.81 2.84
C LYS A 188 -90.06 17.86 4.24
N ARG A 189 -89.80 18.95 4.97
CA ARG A 189 -90.60 19.53 6.08
C ARG A 189 -90.65 18.80 7.40
#